data_AF-A0A4Y2KQL2-F1
#
_entry.id   AF-A0A4Y2KQL2-F1
#
_cell.length_a   1.000
_cell.length_b   1.000
_cell.length_c   1.000
_cell.angle_alpha   90.00
_cell.angle_beta   90.00
_cell.angle_gamma   90.00
#
_symmetry.space_group_name_H-M   'P 1'
#
loop_
_entity.id
_entity.type
_entity.pdbx_description
1 polymer ?
#
loop_
_entity_poly.entity_id
_entity_poly.type
_entity_poly.pdbx_seq_one_letter_code
_entity_poly.pdbx_strand_id
1 'polypeptide(L)'
;MYSSQSLTSFTKCQAHISFLHAITGCDTTSAFFKRGKTKAFKLFEKRHDLIDCVEVFTHIGSSPDIILTNGTRFLLAMYGAPNKIASIDKYRYLRFVKNTSNNKLVQVSCLPPTSAAAYQHLCRVYYQVQVCLGNELDPENWGWVLKDNSLEPIQTLLPPVPEKLLNTIFCNWKKGCNYKCGSKKVGLFCSQVCSNCQGKSYSNVESSTIDEDAYDINEEIYDSSLFLEQSIEI
;
A
#
# COMPACT_ATOMS: atom_id res chain seq x y z
N MET A 1 -6.68 -16.46 -16.22
CA MET A 1 -7.17 -17.47 -15.26
C MET A 1 -8.63 -17.14 -14.99
N TYR A 2 -9.54 -17.57 -15.88
CA TYR A 2 -10.96 -17.19 -15.80
C TYR A 2 -11.90 -18.40 -15.72
N SER A 3 -11.36 -19.62 -15.64
CA SER A 3 -12.14 -20.85 -15.43
C SER A 3 -11.51 -21.71 -14.35
N SER A 4 -12.30 -22.57 -13.71
CA SER A 4 -11.83 -23.60 -12.77
C SER A 4 -10.78 -24.52 -13.40
N GLN A 5 -10.95 -24.85 -14.68
CA GLN A 5 -9.97 -25.60 -15.46
C GLN A 5 -8.64 -24.85 -15.66
N SER A 6 -8.66 -23.52 -15.70
CA SER A 6 -7.44 -22.71 -15.79
C SER A 6 -6.65 -22.65 -14.48
N LEU A 7 -7.26 -23.02 -13.36
CA LEU A 7 -6.64 -23.01 -12.03
C LEU A 7 -5.88 -24.31 -11.72
N THR A 8 -6.13 -25.39 -12.44
CA THR A 8 -5.47 -26.69 -12.22
C THR A 8 -3.96 -26.64 -12.45
N SER A 9 -3.49 -25.72 -13.30
CA SER A 9 -2.06 -25.46 -13.55
C SER A 9 -1.40 -24.56 -12.51
N PHE A 10 -2.16 -24.06 -11.52
CA PHE A 10 -1.70 -23.16 -10.46
C PHE A 10 -2.15 -23.73 -9.10
N THR A 11 -1.41 -24.74 -8.65
CA THR A 11 -1.77 -25.55 -7.47
C THR A 11 -1.77 -24.76 -6.16
N LYS A 12 -0.88 -23.78 -5.99
CA LYS A 12 -0.88 -22.93 -4.80
C LYS A 12 -2.08 -21.99 -4.82
N CYS A 13 -2.35 -21.38 -5.97
CA CYS A 13 -3.53 -20.53 -6.13
C CYS A 13 -4.82 -21.30 -5.87
N GLN A 14 -4.89 -22.55 -6.33
CA GLN A 14 -6.02 -23.43 -6.07
C GLN A 14 -6.20 -23.68 -4.57
N ALA A 15 -5.13 -24.03 -3.86
CA ALA A 15 -5.17 -24.30 -2.41
C ALA A 15 -5.57 -23.08 -1.57
N HIS A 16 -5.25 -21.86 -2.04
CA HIS A 16 -5.46 -20.62 -1.29
C HIS A 16 -6.44 -19.65 -1.98
N ILE A 17 -7.37 -20.18 -2.79
CA ILE A 17 -8.23 -19.36 -3.65
C ILE A 17 -9.13 -18.41 -2.85
N SER A 18 -9.62 -18.81 -1.68
CA SER A 18 -10.48 -17.97 -0.83
C SER A 18 -9.77 -16.69 -0.41
N PHE A 19 -8.52 -16.80 0.04
CA PHE A 19 -7.70 -15.65 0.39
C PHE A 19 -7.40 -14.79 -0.83
N LEU A 20 -6.93 -15.40 -1.93
CA LEU A 20 -6.55 -14.66 -3.13
C LEU A 20 -7.72 -13.92 -3.78
N HIS A 21 -8.92 -14.51 -3.72
CA HIS A 21 -10.15 -13.87 -4.15
C HIS A 21 -10.49 -12.66 -3.28
N ALA A 22 -10.50 -12.82 -1.95
CA ALA A 22 -10.83 -11.76 -1.01
C ALA A 22 -9.78 -10.63 -1.01
N ILE A 23 -8.48 -10.92 -0.98
CA ILE A 23 -7.41 -9.90 -0.89
C ILE A 23 -7.34 -9.00 -2.12
N THR A 24 -7.70 -9.54 -3.29
CA THR A 24 -7.71 -8.80 -4.56
C THR A 24 -9.04 -8.11 -4.86
N GLY A 25 -10.00 -8.19 -3.95
CA GLY A 25 -11.34 -7.61 -4.06
C GLY A 25 -12.39 -8.63 -4.49
N CYS A 26 -13.48 -8.71 -3.75
CA CYS A 26 -14.70 -9.45 -4.08
C CYS A 26 -15.92 -8.57 -3.74
N ASP A 27 -17.11 -9.14 -3.66
CA ASP A 27 -18.35 -8.39 -3.38
C ASP A 27 -18.30 -7.67 -2.01
N THR A 28 -17.51 -8.18 -1.07
CA THR A 28 -17.42 -7.70 0.32
C THR A 28 -16.08 -7.03 0.66
N THR A 29 -15.11 -7.04 -0.25
CA THR A 29 -13.78 -6.44 -0.02
C THR A 29 -13.40 -5.49 -1.15
N SER A 30 -12.67 -4.43 -0.80
CA SER A 30 -12.23 -3.44 -1.79
C SER A 30 -11.23 -4.01 -2.80
N ALA A 31 -11.28 -3.54 -4.04
CA ALA A 31 -10.26 -3.83 -5.04
C ALA A 31 -9.20 -2.73 -5.09
N PHE A 32 -7.93 -3.13 -5.30
CA PHE A 32 -6.83 -2.19 -5.48
C PHE A 32 -6.68 -1.78 -6.95
N PHE A 33 -6.60 -0.47 -7.20
CA PHE A 33 -6.49 0.06 -8.56
C PHE A 33 -5.26 -0.50 -9.29
N LYS A 34 -5.47 -1.04 -10.50
CA LYS A 34 -4.44 -1.71 -11.33
C LYS A 34 -3.72 -2.89 -10.66
N ARG A 35 -4.33 -3.53 -9.65
CA ARG A 35 -3.83 -4.76 -9.03
C ARG A 35 -4.83 -5.91 -9.22
N GLY A 36 -4.97 -6.35 -10.47
CA GLY A 36 -5.91 -7.42 -10.83
C GLY A 36 -5.50 -8.82 -10.34
N LYS A 37 -6.50 -9.70 -10.23
CA LYS A 37 -6.39 -11.12 -9.81
C LYS A 37 -5.28 -11.87 -10.52
N THR A 38 -5.26 -11.84 -11.85
CA THR A 38 -4.25 -12.55 -12.67
C THR A 38 -2.81 -12.19 -12.28
N LYS A 39 -2.53 -10.92 -11.95
CA LYS A 39 -1.19 -10.48 -11.55
C LYS A 39 -0.85 -10.98 -10.15
N ALA A 40 -1.79 -10.91 -9.21
CA ALA A 40 -1.62 -11.43 -7.86
C ALA A 40 -1.41 -12.95 -7.84
N PHE A 41 -2.14 -13.69 -8.67
CA PHE A 41 -2.06 -15.15 -8.75
C PHE A 41 -0.69 -15.59 -9.30
N LYS A 42 -0.27 -14.99 -10.43
CA LYS A 42 1.07 -15.22 -10.99
C LYS A 42 2.19 -14.86 -10.00
N LEU A 43 2.02 -13.81 -9.21
CA LEU A 43 2.97 -13.42 -8.16
C LEU A 43 3.03 -14.48 -7.06
N PHE A 44 1.88 -14.88 -6.53
CA PHE A 44 1.79 -15.87 -5.44
C PHE A 44 2.38 -17.22 -5.84
N GLU A 45 2.13 -17.64 -7.07
CA GLU A 45 2.67 -18.88 -7.61
C GLU A 45 4.20 -18.89 -7.69
N LYS A 46 4.82 -17.73 -7.94
CA LYS A 46 6.27 -17.58 -7.97
C LYS A 46 6.89 -17.41 -6.58
N ARG A 47 6.16 -16.85 -5.61
CA ARG A 47 6.68 -16.48 -4.29
C ARG A 47 6.25 -17.45 -3.20
N HIS A 48 7.07 -18.48 -2.99
CA HIS A 48 6.86 -19.48 -1.93
C HIS A 48 6.85 -18.88 -0.52
N ASP A 49 7.60 -17.81 -0.31
CA ASP A 49 7.70 -17.16 1.00
C ASP A 49 6.39 -16.45 1.44
N LEU A 50 5.41 -16.34 0.53
CA LEU A 50 4.09 -15.79 0.83
C LEU A 50 3.10 -16.85 1.30
N ILE A 51 3.41 -18.14 1.24
CA ILE A 51 2.50 -19.22 1.65
C ILE A 51 2.13 -19.05 3.13
N ASP A 52 3.13 -18.94 4.01
CA ASP A 52 2.93 -18.70 5.45
C ASP A 52 2.10 -17.44 5.72
N CYS A 53 2.24 -16.41 4.86
CA CYS A 53 1.47 -15.18 5.00
C CYS A 53 -0.03 -15.38 4.74
N VAL A 54 -0.37 -16.36 3.91
CA VAL A 54 -1.74 -16.65 3.51
C VAL A 54 -2.39 -17.67 4.46
N GLU A 55 -1.63 -18.63 4.96
CA GLU A 55 -2.14 -19.67 5.86
C GLU A 55 -2.71 -19.11 7.16
N VAL A 56 -2.15 -18.01 7.70
CA VAL A 56 -2.71 -17.40 8.92
C VAL A 56 -4.16 -16.95 8.76
N PHE A 57 -4.63 -16.69 7.53
CA PHE A 57 -6.01 -16.28 7.27
C PHE A 57 -6.99 -17.45 7.30
N THR A 58 -6.52 -18.69 7.20
CA THR A 58 -7.37 -19.89 7.24
C THR A 58 -7.60 -20.39 8.66
N HIS A 59 -6.71 -20.04 9.60
CA HIS A 59 -6.86 -20.38 11.00
C HIS A 59 -7.91 -19.53 11.69
N ILE A 60 -8.94 -20.17 12.23
CA ILE A 60 -9.92 -19.52 13.09
C ILE A 60 -9.24 -19.04 14.38
N GLY A 61 -9.56 -17.81 14.81
CA GLY A 61 -8.97 -17.21 16.01
C GLY A 61 -7.59 -16.58 15.83
N SER A 62 -7.07 -16.49 14.60
CA SER A 62 -5.88 -15.68 14.30
C SER A 62 -6.06 -14.26 14.81
N SER A 63 -5.08 -13.75 15.57
CA SER A 63 -5.17 -12.41 16.13
C SER A 63 -5.08 -11.34 15.03
N PRO A 64 -5.72 -10.18 15.22
CA PRO A 64 -5.61 -9.05 14.29
C PRO A 64 -4.17 -8.65 13.97
N ASP A 65 -3.24 -8.74 14.93
CA ASP A 65 -1.83 -8.39 14.72
C ASP A 65 -1.11 -9.36 13.78
N ILE A 66 -1.37 -10.67 13.91
CA ILE A 66 -0.81 -11.70 13.03
C ILE A 66 -1.36 -11.53 11.62
N ILE A 67 -2.67 -11.30 11.50
CA ILE A 67 -3.36 -11.03 10.24
C ILE A 67 -2.77 -9.78 9.58
N LEU A 68 -2.60 -8.69 10.33
CA LEU A 68 -2.07 -7.43 9.83
C LEU A 68 -0.63 -7.59 9.36
N THR A 69 0.22 -8.25 10.13
CA THR A 69 1.64 -8.43 9.81
C THR A 69 1.81 -9.22 8.49
N ASN A 70 1.14 -10.36 8.38
CA ASN A 70 1.23 -11.23 7.22
C ASN A 70 0.50 -10.67 5.99
N GLY A 71 -0.68 -10.10 6.19
CA GLY A 71 -1.44 -9.40 5.15
C GLY A 71 -0.67 -8.20 4.59
N THR A 72 0.00 -7.42 5.45
CA THR A 72 0.84 -6.29 5.02
C THR A 72 2.02 -6.77 4.19
N ARG A 73 2.68 -7.86 4.57
CA ARG A 73 3.75 -8.48 3.79
C ARG A 73 3.26 -8.92 2.40
N PHE A 74 2.06 -9.51 2.32
CA PHE A 74 1.44 -9.88 1.04
C PHE A 74 1.13 -8.65 0.18
N LEU A 75 0.53 -7.60 0.76
CA LEU A 75 0.26 -6.34 0.06
C LEU A 75 1.54 -5.70 -0.46
N LEU A 76 2.60 -5.62 0.35
CA LEU A 76 3.90 -5.12 -0.06
C LEU A 76 4.44 -5.87 -1.29
N ALA A 77 4.35 -7.21 -1.29
CA ALA A 77 4.71 -8.01 -2.46
C ALA A 77 3.83 -7.69 -3.68
N MET A 78 2.50 -7.54 -3.53
CA MET A 78 1.59 -7.14 -4.61
C MET A 78 1.94 -5.78 -5.23
N TYR A 79 2.48 -4.86 -4.43
CA TYR A 79 2.94 -3.55 -4.88
C TYR A 79 4.37 -3.55 -5.41
N GLY A 80 5.11 -4.66 -5.31
CA GLY A 80 6.47 -4.81 -5.80
C GLY A 80 7.52 -4.24 -4.84
N ALA A 81 7.25 -4.25 -3.54
CA ALA A 81 8.22 -3.84 -2.54
C ALA A 81 9.35 -4.87 -2.41
N PRO A 82 10.61 -4.42 -2.23
CA PRO A 82 11.70 -5.30 -1.81
C PRO A 82 11.40 -5.97 -0.47
N ASN A 83 11.86 -7.21 -0.29
CA ASN A 83 11.59 -8.02 0.91
C ASN A 83 12.06 -7.38 2.24
N LYS A 84 13.08 -6.51 2.18
CA LYS A 84 13.60 -5.78 3.35
C LYS A 84 12.66 -4.68 3.88
N ILE A 85 11.65 -4.30 3.10
CA ILE A 85 10.71 -3.25 3.52
C ILE A 85 9.50 -3.91 4.16
N ALA A 86 9.30 -3.68 5.46
CA ALA A 86 8.16 -4.20 6.22
C ALA A 86 7.02 -3.18 6.41
N SER A 87 7.32 -1.88 6.32
CA SER A 87 6.31 -0.82 6.52
C SER A 87 5.65 -0.42 5.20
N ILE A 88 4.33 -0.57 5.13
CA ILE A 88 3.54 -0.15 3.97
C ILE A 88 3.54 1.37 3.78
N ASP A 89 3.53 2.15 4.86
CA ASP A 89 3.57 3.61 4.79
C ASP A 89 4.95 4.09 4.32
N LYS A 90 6.04 3.46 4.78
CA LYS A 90 7.40 3.73 4.28
C LYS A 90 7.47 3.46 2.77
N TYR A 91 6.99 2.30 2.32
CA TYR A 91 7.00 1.98 0.89
C TYR A 91 6.09 2.90 0.07
N ARG A 92 4.92 3.27 0.60
CA ARG A 92 3.99 4.21 -0.01
C ARG A 92 4.66 5.57 -0.23
N TYR A 93 5.37 6.08 0.78
CA TYR A 93 6.13 7.32 0.68
C TYR A 93 7.26 7.23 -0.35
N LEU A 94 8.08 6.18 -0.32
CA LEU A 94 9.15 5.96 -1.32
C LEU A 94 8.59 5.93 -2.74
N ARG A 95 7.43 5.29 -2.94
CA ARG A 95 6.76 5.25 -4.25
C ARG A 95 6.22 6.60 -4.67
N PHE A 96 5.69 7.39 -3.74
CA PHE A 96 5.25 8.75 -4.00
C PHE A 96 6.42 9.62 -4.47
N VAL A 97 7.54 9.64 -3.74
CA VAL A 97 8.75 10.41 -4.09
C VAL A 97 9.25 10.02 -5.48
N LYS A 98 9.38 8.71 -5.75
CA LYS A 98 9.80 8.19 -7.06
C LYS A 98 8.85 8.56 -8.20
N ASN A 99 7.56 8.68 -7.94
CA ASN A 99 6.59 9.10 -8.96
C ASN A 99 6.68 10.61 -9.21
N THR A 100 6.96 11.42 -8.18
CA THR A 100 7.10 12.89 -8.32
C THR A 100 8.35 13.30 -9.09
N SER A 101 9.44 12.55 -9.01
CA SER A 101 10.70 12.88 -9.71
C SER A 101 10.62 12.80 -11.23
N ASN A 102 9.58 12.16 -11.78
CA ASN A 102 9.44 11.91 -13.21
C ASN A 102 8.67 13.01 -13.96
N ASN A 103 8.37 14.17 -13.34
CA ASN A 103 7.57 15.28 -13.91
C ASN A 103 6.19 14.87 -14.47
N LYS A 104 5.70 13.68 -14.14
CA LYS A 104 4.36 13.20 -14.48
C LYS A 104 3.44 13.38 -13.29
N LEU A 105 2.15 13.63 -13.56
CA LEU A 105 1.14 13.71 -12.51
C LEU A 105 1.11 12.38 -11.73
N VAL A 106 1.27 12.47 -10.41
CA VAL A 106 1.29 11.28 -9.56
C VAL A 106 -0.12 10.71 -9.46
N GLN A 107 -0.33 9.54 -10.05
CA GLN A 107 -1.58 8.80 -9.91
C GLN A 107 -1.63 8.15 -8.51
N VAL A 108 -2.19 8.88 -7.54
CA VAL A 108 -2.23 8.49 -6.11
C VAL A 108 -2.90 7.12 -5.89
N SER A 109 -3.87 6.74 -6.73
CA SER A 109 -4.53 5.44 -6.68
C SER A 109 -3.60 4.25 -6.97
N CYS A 110 -2.45 4.46 -7.63
CA CYS A 110 -1.46 3.43 -7.90
C CYS A 110 -0.51 3.16 -6.73
N LEU A 111 -0.53 4.01 -5.69
CA LEU A 111 0.28 3.84 -4.49
C LEU A 111 -0.28 2.73 -3.59
N PRO A 112 0.57 2.03 -2.80
CA PRO A 112 0.11 1.11 -1.76
C PRO A 112 -0.89 1.78 -0.82
N PRO A 113 -1.91 1.10 -0.26
CA PRO A 113 -2.81 1.72 0.72
C PRO A 113 -2.04 2.28 1.93
N THR A 114 -2.66 3.19 2.68
CA THR A 114 -2.13 3.56 4.00
C THR A 114 -2.27 2.38 4.97
N SER A 115 -1.47 2.34 6.03
CA SER A 115 -1.59 1.34 7.09
C SER A 115 -3.02 1.20 7.63
N ALA A 116 -3.71 2.31 7.89
CA ALA A 116 -5.10 2.30 8.38
C ALA A 116 -6.09 1.70 7.37
N ALA A 117 -5.97 2.04 6.08
CA ALA A 117 -6.82 1.46 5.04
C ALA A 117 -6.50 -0.02 4.79
N ALA A 118 -5.21 -0.38 4.85
CA ALA A 118 -4.75 -1.75 4.73
C ALA A 118 -5.30 -2.61 5.88
N TYR A 119 -5.26 -2.12 7.12
CA TYR A 119 -5.82 -2.79 8.29
C TYR A 119 -7.30 -3.14 8.08
N GLN A 120 -8.12 -2.16 7.73
CA GLN A 120 -9.55 -2.38 7.53
C GLN A 120 -9.84 -3.35 6.37
N HIS A 121 -9.08 -3.25 5.27
CA HIS A 121 -9.18 -4.21 4.18
C HIS A 121 -8.81 -5.63 4.62
N LEU A 122 -7.72 -5.79 5.37
CA LEU A 122 -7.26 -7.10 5.84
C LEU A 122 -8.21 -7.73 6.86
N CYS A 123 -8.86 -6.94 7.71
CA CYS A 123 -9.93 -7.41 8.60
C CYS A 123 -11.08 -8.02 7.78
N ARG A 124 -11.57 -7.31 6.76
CA ARG A 124 -12.64 -7.82 5.90
C ARG A 124 -12.20 -9.03 5.07
N VAL A 125 -10.94 -9.09 4.65
CA VAL A 125 -10.37 -10.27 3.98
C VAL A 125 -10.40 -11.47 4.91
N TYR A 126 -9.98 -11.31 6.17
CA TYR A 126 -10.04 -12.39 7.15
C TYR A 126 -11.48 -12.87 7.36
N TYR A 127 -12.41 -11.94 7.61
CA TYR A 127 -13.83 -12.26 7.71
C TYR A 127 -14.34 -13.06 6.51
N GLN A 128 -14.06 -12.59 5.29
CA GLN A 128 -14.51 -13.25 4.07
C GLN A 128 -13.91 -14.66 3.91
N VAL A 129 -12.62 -14.83 4.24
CA VAL A 129 -11.97 -16.16 4.19
C VAL A 129 -12.62 -17.11 5.18
N GLN A 130 -12.91 -16.66 6.40
CA GLN A 130 -13.52 -17.46 7.45
C GLN A 130 -14.97 -17.86 7.11
N VAL A 131 -15.76 -16.94 6.56
CA VAL A 131 -17.10 -17.24 6.04
C VAL A 131 -17.03 -18.27 4.90
N CYS A 132 -16.08 -18.15 3.97
CA CYS A 132 -15.87 -19.14 2.91
C CYS A 132 -15.47 -20.53 3.44
N LEU A 133 -14.90 -20.61 4.65
CA LEU A 133 -14.54 -21.86 5.33
C LEU A 133 -15.69 -22.42 6.19
N GLY A 134 -16.83 -21.72 6.27
CA GLY A 134 -18.00 -22.13 7.05
C GLY A 134 -17.98 -21.68 8.51
N ASN A 135 -17.10 -20.74 8.88
CA ASN A 135 -17.06 -20.19 10.23
C ASN A 135 -17.95 -18.95 10.34
N GLU A 136 -18.61 -18.80 11.50
CA GLU A 136 -19.40 -17.62 11.82
C GLU A 136 -18.57 -16.65 12.66
N LEU A 137 -18.45 -15.42 12.18
CA LEU A 137 -17.81 -14.31 12.87
C LEU A 137 -18.77 -13.13 12.92
N ASP A 138 -18.63 -12.31 13.96
CA ASP A 138 -19.32 -11.03 14.03
C ASP A 138 -18.61 -10.01 13.11
N PRO A 139 -19.27 -9.52 12.04
CA PRO A 139 -18.65 -8.61 11.07
C PRO A 139 -18.19 -7.28 11.69
N GLU A 140 -18.82 -6.79 12.77
CA GLU A 140 -18.45 -5.53 13.40
C GLU A 140 -17.05 -5.57 14.03
N ASN A 141 -16.56 -6.77 14.38
CA ASN A 141 -15.19 -6.98 14.83
C ASN A 141 -14.16 -7.03 13.69
N TRP A 142 -14.61 -7.05 12.42
CA TRP A 142 -13.76 -7.31 11.26
C TRP A 142 -13.93 -6.28 10.13
N GLY A 143 -14.00 -5.01 10.51
CA GLY A 143 -13.90 -3.89 9.57
C GLY A 143 -15.22 -3.49 8.90
N TRP A 144 -16.33 -3.85 9.55
CA TRP A 144 -17.68 -3.39 9.24
C TRP A 144 -18.24 -2.60 10.43
N VAL A 145 -19.25 -1.77 10.16
CA VAL A 145 -20.03 -1.07 11.19
C VAL A 145 -21.50 -1.17 10.83
N LEU A 146 -22.36 -1.48 11.81
CA LEU A 146 -23.80 -1.46 11.63
C LEU A 146 -24.31 -0.02 11.71
N LYS A 147 -24.91 0.48 10.62
CA LYS A 147 -25.60 1.76 10.58
C LYS A 147 -26.94 1.60 9.88
N ASP A 148 -28.00 2.12 10.49
CA ASP A 148 -29.36 2.07 9.92
C ASP A 148 -29.77 0.67 9.44
N ASN A 149 -29.44 -0.36 10.24
CA ASN A 149 -29.63 -1.79 9.94
C ASN A 149 -28.90 -2.30 8.68
N SER A 150 -27.86 -1.59 8.23
CA SER A 150 -27.01 -1.98 7.12
C SER A 150 -25.55 -2.08 7.55
N LEU A 151 -24.84 -3.10 7.06
CA LEU A 151 -23.40 -3.24 7.29
C LEU A 151 -22.64 -2.39 6.28
N GLU A 152 -21.94 -1.38 6.78
CA GLU A 152 -21.07 -0.53 5.96
C GLU A 152 -19.59 -0.85 6.19
N PRO A 153 -18.76 -0.89 5.14
CA PRO A 153 -17.34 -1.13 5.29
C PRO A 153 -16.63 0.09 5.87
N ILE A 154 -15.83 -0.10 6.91
CA ILE A 154 -14.97 0.95 7.45
C ILE A 154 -13.80 1.15 6.48
N GLN A 155 -13.72 2.30 5.82
CA GLN A 155 -12.65 2.55 4.83
C GLN A 155 -11.31 2.92 5.47
N THR A 156 -11.35 3.81 6.45
CA THR A 156 -10.21 4.30 7.22
C THR A 156 -10.72 4.95 8.50
N LEU A 157 -9.96 4.82 9.59
CA LEU A 157 -10.20 5.59 10.83
C LEU A 157 -9.41 6.91 10.85
N LEU A 158 -8.51 7.12 9.89
CA LEU A 158 -7.75 8.36 9.74
C LEU A 158 -8.54 9.40 8.93
N PRO A 159 -8.32 10.70 9.21
CA PRO A 159 -8.88 11.76 8.38
C PRO A 159 -8.39 11.65 6.93
N PRO A 160 -9.18 12.08 5.93
CA PRO A 160 -8.84 11.98 4.52
C PRO A 160 -7.50 12.63 4.14
N VAL A 161 -7.07 13.65 4.88
CA VAL A 161 -5.81 14.38 4.67
C VAL A 161 -5.17 14.66 6.03
N PRO A 162 -3.90 14.27 6.27
CA PRO A 162 -3.15 14.70 7.45
C PRO A 162 -3.08 16.23 7.52
N GLU A 163 -3.37 16.83 8.67
CA GLU A 163 -3.40 18.31 8.82
C GLU A 163 -2.08 18.97 8.37
N LYS A 164 -0.94 18.30 8.59
CA LYS A 164 0.38 18.77 8.16
C LYS A 164 0.47 18.95 6.64
N LEU A 165 -0.24 18.15 5.85
CA LEU A 165 -0.26 18.25 4.38
C LEU A 165 -1.09 19.45 3.89
N LEU A 166 -2.17 19.84 4.60
CA LEU A 166 -2.91 21.07 4.28
C LEU A 166 -2.02 22.30 4.37
N ASN A 167 -1.02 22.24 5.27
CA ASN A 167 -0.09 23.34 5.48
C ASN A 167 1.18 23.23 4.61
N THR A 168 1.48 22.10 3.95
CA THR A 168 2.77 21.92 3.27
C THR A 168 2.81 22.58 1.89
N ILE A 169 3.55 23.69 1.75
CA ILE A 169 3.83 24.34 0.47
C ILE A 169 5.04 23.67 -0.19
N PHE A 170 4.86 23.12 -1.39
CA PHE A 170 5.97 22.61 -2.21
C PHE A 170 6.79 23.76 -2.78
N CYS A 171 8.11 23.69 -2.58
CA CYS A 171 9.06 24.58 -3.23
C CYS A 171 9.17 24.17 -4.72
N ASN A 172 9.02 25.13 -5.65
CA ASN A 172 9.39 24.96 -7.07
C ASN A 172 10.59 25.84 -7.45
N TRP A 173 11.39 26.25 -6.46
CA TRP A 173 12.42 27.26 -6.68
C TRP A 173 13.69 26.67 -7.29
N LYS A 174 14.14 27.23 -8.42
CA LYS A 174 15.27 26.72 -9.22
C LYS A 174 16.68 27.04 -8.69
N LYS A 175 16.83 27.90 -7.67
CA LYS A 175 18.15 28.34 -7.15
C LYS A 175 18.42 27.98 -5.66
N GLY A 176 17.83 26.90 -5.13
CA GLY A 176 17.95 26.47 -3.72
C GLY A 176 16.94 27.08 -2.72
N CYS A 177 16.60 26.37 -1.63
CA CYS A 177 15.70 26.87 -0.56
C CYS A 177 16.41 27.87 0.38
N ASN A 178 16.41 29.17 0.03
CA ASN A 178 16.80 30.26 0.95
C ASN A 178 15.55 30.97 1.57
N TYR A 179 15.70 32.06 2.32
CA TYR A 179 14.63 32.86 2.96
C TYR A 179 13.51 33.32 2.00
N LYS A 180 13.76 33.28 0.68
CA LYS A 180 12.77 33.60 -0.36
C LYS A 180 11.86 32.43 -0.75
N CYS A 181 12.13 31.22 -0.24
CA CYS A 181 11.31 30.04 -0.50
C CYS A 181 9.90 30.22 0.10
N GLY A 182 8.86 29.85 -0.66
CA GLY A 182 7.46 29.92 -0.23
C GLY A 182 7.23 29.20 1.10
N SER A 183 7.81 28.01 1.29
CA SER A 183 7.73 27.25 2.54
C SER A 183 8.39 28.00 3.71
N LYS A 184 9.60 28.56 3.52
CA LYS A 184 10.29 29.34 4.57
C LYS A 184 9.58 30.66 4.90
N LYS A 185 8.94 31.32 3.92
CA LYS A 185 8.17 32.55 4.14
C LYS A 185 7.00 32.36 5.10
N VAL A 186 6.43 31.16 5.14
CA VAL A 186 5.33 30.80 6.05
C VAL A 186 5.82 30.00 7.27
N GLY A 187 7.14 29.95 7.52
CA GLY A 187 7.72 29.28 8.69
C GLY A 187 7.74 27.75 8.60
N LEU A 188 7.64 27.16 7.41
CA LEU A 188 7.62 25.71 7.21
C LEU A 188 8.96 25.18 6.69
N PHE A 189 9.30 23.96 7.11
CA PHE A 189 10.44 23.22 6.56
C PHE A 189 10.16 22.80 5.11
N CYS A 190 11.18 22.90 4.24
CA CYS A 190 11.08 22.34 2.89
C CYS A 190 10.97 20.80 3.01
N SER A 191 10.09 20.17 2.25
CA SER A 191 9.97 18.69 2.24
C SER A 191 11.14 18.05 1.50
N GLN A 192 11.42 16.76 1.76
CA GLN A 192 12.41 15.99 1.00
C GLN A 192 12.08 15.86 -0.49
N VAL A 193 10.84 16.17 -0.88
CA VAL A 193 10.36 16.18 -2.26
C VAL A 193 10.81 17.42 -3.04
N CYS A 194 11.22 18.51 -2.36
CA CYS A 194 11.75 19.69 -3.04
C CYS A 194 13.10 19.35 -3.68
N SER A 195 13.13 19.31 -5.02
CA SER A 195 14.28 18.88 -5.83
C SER A 195 15.57 19.65 -5.52
N ASN A 196 15.43 20.87 -5.00
CA ASN A 196 16.53 21.81 -4.82
C ASN A 196 17.08 21.93 -3.39
N CYS A 197 16.40 21.35 -2.40
CA CYS A 197 16.93 21.33 -1.04
C CYS A 197 16.87 19.96 -0.39
N GLN A 198 16.04 19.03 -0.89
CA GLN A 198 15.92 17.68 -0.36
C GLN A 198 15.67 17.66 1.15
N GLY A 199 14.91 18.62 1.67
CA GLY A 199 14.64 18.76 3.10
C GLY A 199 15.77 19.41 3.94
N LYS A 200 16.91 19.77 3.34
CA LYS A 200 18.00 20.46 4.02
C LYS A 200 17.68 21.95 4.17
N SER A 201 17.63 22.42 5.41
CA SER A 201 17.52 23.84 5.72
C SER A 201 18.92 24.46 5.76
N TYR A 202 19.30 25.21 4.72
CA TYR A 202 20.46 26.09 4.81
C TYR A 202 20.08 27.29 5.68
N SER A 203 20.26 27.14 6.98
CA SER A 203 20.31 28.23 7.95
C SER A 203 21.11 27.69 9.13
N ASN A 204 22.31 28.23 9.30
CA ASN A 204 23.17 27.96 10.46
C ASN A 204 22.45 28.46 11.72
N VAL A 205 21.59 27.64 12.31
CA VAL A 205 21.16 27.72 13.72
C VAL A 205 20.90 26.27 14.17
N GLU A 206 21.41 25.94 15.35
CA GLU A 206 21.68 24.61 15.88
C GLU A 206 20.49 23.63 15.94
N SER A 207 20.90 22.36 15.96
CA SER A 207 20.15 21.10 16.01
C SER A 207 19.06 21.02 17.08
N SER A 208 17.92 20.44 16.71
CA SER A 208 17.14 19.59 17.61
C SER A 208 17.11 18.18 17.04
N THR A 209 17.57 17.25 17.88
CA THR A 209 17.73 15.81 17.68
C THR A 209 16.40 15.13 17.35
N ILE A 210 16.28 14.56 16.14
CA ILE A 210 15.45 13.37 15.88
C ILE A 210 16.21 12.52 14.85
N ASP A 211 16.31 11.24 15.19
CA ASP A 211 17.15 10.18 14.62
C ASP A 211 17.47 10.26 13.13
N GLU A 212 18.77 10.13 12.88
CA GLU A 212 19.35 9.81 11.58
C GLU A 212 18.91 8.42 11.14
N ASP A 213 18.10 8.35 10.09
CA ASP A 213 18.20 7.28 9.11
C ASP A 213 18.14 7.93 7.73
N ALA A 214 19.32 8.35 7.25
CA ALA A 214 19.51 8.74 5.87
C ALA A 214 19.15 7.56 4.96
N TYR A 215 18.04 7.69 4.24
CA TYR A 215 17.57 6.62 3.35
C TYR A 215 18.48 6.50 2.13
N ASP A 216 19.35 5.49 2.17
CA ASP A 216 20.20 5.10 1.06
C ASP A 216 19.35 4.48 -0.05
N ILE A 217 19.08 5.26 -1.09
CA ILE A 217 18.37 4.81 -2.30
C ILE A 217 19.38 4.08 -3.17
N ASN A 218 19.66 2.82 -2.84
CA ASN A 218 20.35 1.95 -3.79
C ASN A 218 19.38 1.58 -4.92
N GLU A 219 19.62 2.24 -6.04
CA GLU A 219 19.02 2.03 -7.34
C GLU A 219 19.63 0.76 -7.95
N GLU A 220 18.96 -0.39 -7.84
CA GLU A 220 19.19 -1.48 -8.79
C GLU A 220 18.02 -2.48 -8.85
N ILE A 221 17.56 -2.66 -10.10
CA ILE A 221 16.81 -3.77 -10.69
C ILE A 221 15.31 -3.89 -10.33
N TYR A 222 14.45 -3.34 -11.21
CA TYR A 222 13.32 -4.13 -11.71
C TYR A 222 12.84 -3.69 -13.11
N ASP A 223 12.53 -4.72 -13.88
CA ASP A 223 12.18 -4.80 -15.30
C ASP A 223 11.08 -3.82 -15.76
N SER A 224 11.41 -3.08 -16.83
CA SER A 224 10.55 -2.12 -17.54
C SER A 224 9.41 -2.80 -18.30
N SER A 225 9.43 -4.13 -18.44
CA SER A 225 8.40 -4.90 -19.16
C SER A 225 6.99 -4.85 -18.54
N LEU A 226 6.84 -4.39 -17.29
CA LEU A 226 5.53 -4.32 -16.62
C LEU A 226 4.67 -3.08 -16.97
N PHE A 227 5.13 -2.21 -17.87
CA PHE A 227 4.42 -0.98 -18.25
C PHE A 227 4.23 -0.78 -19.75
N LEU A 228 4.60 -1.76 -20.58
CA LEU A 228 4.34 -1.75 -22.01
C LEU A 228 3.30 -2.81 -22.37
N GLU A 229 2.03 -2.44 -22.34
CA GLU A 229 1.11 -2.90 -23.38
C GLU A 229 0.49 -1.66 -24.01
N GLN A 230 0.83 -1.50 -25.28
CA GLN A 230 0.36 -0.47 -26.18
C GLN A 230 -1.15 -0.63 -26.39
N SER A 231 -1.81 0.52 -26.48
CA SER A 231 -3.07 0.68 -27.18
C SER A 231 -3.06 -0.10 -28.50
N ILE A 232 -3.90 -1.12 -28.60
CA ILE A 232 -4.37 -1.62 -29.88
C ILE A 232 -5.85 -1.27 -29.92
N GLU A 233 -6.16 -0.22 -30.68
CA GLU A 233 -7.48 -0.01 -31.27
C GLU A 233 -7.74 -1.15 -32.25
N ILE A 234 -8.82 -1.90 -32.04
CA ILE A 234 -9.81 -2.27 -33.07
C ILE A 234 -11.17 -2.25 -32.38
#